data_AF-A0A1V5M777-F1
#
_entry.id   AF-A0A1V5M777-F1
#
_cell.length_a   1.000
_cell.length_b   1.000
_cell.length_c   1.000
_cell.angle_alpha   90.00
_cell.angle_beta   90.00
_cell.angle_gamma   90.00
#
_symmetry.space_group_name_H-M   'P 1'
#
loop_
_entity.id
_entity.type
_entity.pdbx_description
1 polymer ?
#
loop_
_entity_poly.entity_id
_entity_poly.type
_entity_poly.pdbx_seq_one_letter_code
_entity_poly.pdbx_strand_id
1 'polypeptide(L)'
;MPILESFNPRLKEALGRLAETAAADHDFLTGRAAAFLAGQERRKDSFSLDAAAFEKLHPALQREALRRLVSELLGSEHRADYAGIEAARRFCLAASGREKTVAGRVRVSRRAGRRLFKLLVTE
;
A
#
# COMPACT_ATOMS: atom_id res chain seq x y z
N MET A 1 -14.37 -27.81 3.08
CA MET A 1 -13.58 -28.20 1.89
C MET A 1 -13.13 -29.65 2.11
N PRO A 2 -13.84 -30.66 1.56
CA PRO A 2 -13.68 -32.05 2.00
C PRO A 2 -12.28 -32.63 1.75
N ILE A 3 -11.66 -32.29 0.61
CA ILE A 3 -10.35 -32.82 0.21
C ILE A 3 -9.21 -32.31 1.10
N LEU A 4 -9.28 -31.08 1.61
CA LEU A 4 -8.22 -30.55 2.47
C LEU A 4 -8.34 -31.03 3.92
N GLU A 5 -9.56 -31.34 4.35
CA GLU A 5 -9.85 -31.89 5.69
C GLU A 5 -9.33 -33.34 5.84
N SER A 6 -9.14 -34.08 4.73
CA SER A 6 -8.51 -35.40 4.76
C SER A 6 -6.99 -35.35 5.02
N PHE A 7 -6.31 -34.25 4.67
CA PHE A 7 -4.89 -34.04 4.98
C PHE A 7 -4.68 -33.50 6.40
N ASN A 8 -5.60 -32.68 6.90
CA ASN A 8 -5.57 -32.17 8.26
C ASN A 8 -6.99 -32.08 8.82
N PRO A 9 -7.38 -33.00 9.72
CA PRO A 9 -8.70 -32.98 10.35
C PRO A 9 -8.99 -31.69 11.15
N ARG A 10 -7.93 -30.98 11.58
CA ARG A 10 -8.01 -29.70 12.29
C ARG A 10 -7.83 -28.49 11.37
N LEU A 11 -7.98 -28.65 10.06
CA LEU A 11 -7.78 -27.57 9.08
C LEU A 11 -8.58 -26.31 9.41
N LYS A 12 -9.86 -26.46 9.75
CA LYS A 12 -10.75 -25.33 10.08
C LYS A 12 -10.24 -24.56 11.29
N GLU A 13 -9.83 -25.26 12.35
CA GLU A 13 -9.26 -24.67 13.56
C GLU A 13 -7.92 -23.96 13.27
N ALA A 14 -7.07 -24.57 12.45
CA ALA A 14 -5.79 -23.98 12.05
C ALA A 14 -5.99 -22.71 11.21
N LEU A 15 -6.92 -22.72 10.25
CA LEU A 15 -7.27 -21.55 9.45
C LEU A 15 -7.93 -20.46 10.29
N GLY A 16 -8.77 -20.83 11.27
CA GLY A 16 -9.36 -19.88 12.21
C GLY A 16 -8.30 -19.11 12.99
N ARG A 17 -7.37 -19.83 13.63
CA ARG A 17 -6.23 -19.20 14.34
C ARG A 17 -5.35 -18.33 13.44
N LEU A 18 -5.09 -18.79 12.22
CA LEU A 18 -4.33 -18.01 11.24
C LEU A 18 -5.08 -16.72 10.88
N ALA A 19 -6.39 -16.79 10.63
CA ALA A 19 -7.21 -15.63 10.31
C ALA A 19 -7.24 -14.63 11.47
N GLU A 20 -7.41 -15.11 12.70
CA GLU A 20 -7.37 -14.25 13.91
C GLU A 20 -6.03 -13.53 14.06
N THR A 21 -4.92 -14.27 13.97
CA THR A 21 -3.58 -13.69 14.11
C THR A 21 -3.28 -12.71 12.97
N ALA A 22 -3.59 -13.10 11.73
CA ALA A 22 -3.38 -12.26 10.57
C ALA A 22 -4.25 -11.00 10.58
N ALA A 23 -5.47 -11.06 11.12
CA ALA A 23 -6.33 -9.89 11.28
C ALA A 23 -5.74 -8.91 12.29
N ALA A 24 -5.29 -9.38 13.45
CA ALA A 24 -4.64 -8.53 14.46
C ALA A 24 -3.36 -7.87 13.91
N ASP A 25 -2.52 -8.64 13.20
CA ASP A 25 -1.32 -8.12 12.55
C ASP A 25 -1.66 -7.08 11.47
N HIS A 26 -2.69 -7.35 10.67
CA HIS A 26 -3.15 -6.43 9.64
C HIS A 26 -3.65 -5.12 10.25
N ASP A 27 -4.51 -5.20 11.28
CA ASP A 27 -5.04 -4.02 11.98
C ASP A 27 -3.92 -3.13 12.53
N PHE A 28 -2.89 -3.75 13.12
CA PHE A 28 -1.71 -3.01 13.57
C PHE A 28 -0.99 -2.29 12.42
N LEU A 29 -0.68 -3.01 11.33
CA LEU A 29 0.00 -2.43 10.16
C LEU A 29 -0.82 -1.28 9.55
N THR A 30 -2.12 -1.50 9.43
CA THR A 30 -3.11 -0.58 8.88
C THR A 30 -3.23 0.68 9.73
N GLY A 31 -3.24 0.55 11.07
CA GLY A 31 -3.19 1.69 12.00
C GLY A 31 -1.88 2.48 11.91
N ARG A 32 -0.73 1.79 11.84
CA ARG A 32 0.58 2.44 11.70
C ARG A 32 0.74 3.16 10.36
N ALA A 33 0.23 2.59 9.28
CA ALA A 33 0.21 3.25 7.98
C ALA A 33 -0.71 4.48 7.98
N ALA A 34 -1.88 4.40 8.61
CA ALA A 34 -2.79 5.55 8.75
C ALA A 34 -2.14 6.70 9.52
N ALA A 35 -1.47 6.40 10.63
CA ALA A 35 -0.75 7.40 11.43
C ALA A 35 0.37 8.10 10.62
N PHE A 36 1.11 7.34 9.80
CA PHE A 36 2.10 7.92 8.89
C PHE A 36 1.46 8.87 7.87
N LEU A 37 0.35 8.46 7.26
CA LEU A 37 -0.36 9.24 6.23
C LEU A 37 -1.03 10.51 6.79
N ALA A 38 -1.44 10.51 8.06
CA ALA A 38 -2.06 11.67 8.70
C ALA A 38 -1.15 12.91 8.73
N GLY A 39 0.17 12.72 8.72
CA GLY A 39 1.16 13.80 8.67
C GLY A 39 1.51 14.32 7.27
N GLN A 40 0.83 13.85 6.23
CA GLN A 40 1.22 14.09 4.83
C GLN A 40 0.27 15.08 4.14
N GLU A 41 0.77 15.82 3.14
CA GLU A 41 -0.05 16.81 2.42
C GLU A 41 -1.06 16.09 1.51
N ARG A 42 -2.34 16.39 1.72
CA ARG A 42 -3.46 15.86 0.94
C ARG A 42 -4.14 16.98 0.14
N ARG A 43 -4.48 16.67 -1.11
CA ARG A 43 -5.36 17.47 -1.98
C ARG A 43 -6.47 16.59 -2.54
N LYS A 44 -7.46 17.19 -3.19
CA LYS A 44 -8.65 16.50 -3.73
C LYS A 44 -8.31 15.22 -4.49
N ASP A 45 -7.38 15.31 -5.44
CA ASP A 45 -7.04 14.19 -6.34
C ASP A 45 -5.55 13.79 -6.25
N SER A 46 -4.88 14.15 -5.14
CA SER A 46 -3.48 13.80 -4.97
C SER A 46 -2.99 13.80 -3.53
N PHE A 47 -1.95 13.02 -3.27
CA PHE A 47 -1.23 12.95 -2.01
C PHE A 47 0.24 13.24 -2.24
N SER A 48 0.87 14.02 -1.37
CA SER A 48 2.33 14.22 -1.37
C SER A 48 2.94 13.59 -0.14
N LEU A 49 3.88 12.68 -0.34
CA LEU A 49 4.57 11.95 0.72
C LEU A 49 6.03 12.40 0.83
N ASP A 50 6.54 12.55 2.05
CA ASP A 50 7.97 12.73 2.30
C ASP A 50 8.74 11.45 1.96
N ALA A 51 9.65 11.57 1.00
CA ALA A 51 10.45 10.47 0.47
C ALA A 51 11.39 9.87 1.52
N ALA A 52 12.02 10.72 2.36
CA ALA A 52 12.95 10.26 3.37
C ALA A 52 12.23 9.59 4.55
N ALA A 53 11.05 10.10 4.93
CA ALA A 53 10.21 9.48 5.94
C ALA A 53 9.65 8.14 5.44
N PHE A 54 9.21 8.08 4.17
CA PHE A 54 8.72 6.85 3.54
C PHE A 54 9.82 5.78 3.41
N GLU A 55 11.03 6.17 3.02
CA GLU A 55 12.18 5.26 2.91
C GLU A 55 12.52 4.58 4.24
N LYS A 56 12.36 5.29 5.36
CA LYS A 56 12.59 4.77 6.72
C LYS A 56 11.51 3.80 7.22
N LEU A 57 10.35 3.72 6.55
CA LEU A 57 9.31 2.78 6.92
C LEU A 57 9.72 1.34 6.61
N HIS A 58 9.24 0.40 7.43
CA HIS A 58 9.34 -1.02 7.10
C HIS A 58 8.64 -1.32 5.75
N PRO A 59 9.15 -2.24 4.91
CA PRO A 59 8.55 -2.53 3.60
C PRO A 59 7.07 -2.95 3.65
N ALA A 60 6.60 -3.53 4.76
CA ALA A 60 5.17 -3.80 4.96
C ALA A 60 4.34 -2.52 5.04
N LEU A 61 4.83 -1.51 5.78
CA LEU A 61 4.16 -0.22 5.95
C LEU A 61 4.23 0.63 4.67
N GLN A 62 5.33 0.56 3.92
CA GLN A 62 5.44 1.20 2.61
C GLN A 62 4.35 0.70 1.66
N ARG A 63 4.18 -0.63 1.57
CA ARG A 63 3.14 -1.26 0.74
C ARG A 63 1.74 -0.88 1.21
N GLU A 64 1.50 -0.91 2.52
CA GLU A 64 0.19 -0.61 3.09
C GLU A 64 -0.22 0.86 2.91
N ALA A 65 0.73 1.79 3.10
CA ALA A 65 0.50 3.20 2.81
C ALA A 65 0.15 3.41 1.33
N LEU A 66 0.89 2.80 0.40
CA LEU A 66 0.58 2.90 -1.03
C LEU A 66 -0.78 2.29 -1.39
N ARG A 67 -1.15 1.13 -0.83
CA ARG A 67 -2.48 0.53 -1.06
C ARG A 67 -3.59 1.46 -0.62
N ARG A 68 -3.49 2.01 0.58
CA ARG A 68 -4.46 2.94 1.13
C ARG A 68 -4.64 4.16 0.25
N LEU A 69 -3.53 4.78 -0.17
CA LEU A 69 -3.57 5.93 -1.07
C LEU A 69 -4.20 5.61 -2.43
N VAL A 70 -3.87 4.46 -3.02
CA VAL A 70 -4.44 4.06 -4.31
C VAL A 70 -5.94 3.79 -4.20
N SER A 71 -6.38 3.05 -3.17
CA SER A 71 -7.80 2.79 -2.94
C SER A 71 -8.58 4.06 -2.64
N GLU A 72 -7.97 5.03 -1.97
CA GLU A 72 -8.59 6.32 -1.72
C GLU A 72 -8.71 7.18 -2.99
N LEU A 73 -7.72 7.11 -3.89
CA LEU A 73 -7.73 7.85 -5.16
C LEU A 73 -8.67 7.21 -6.22
N LEU A 74 -8.80 5.88 -6.25
CA LEU A 74 -9.65 5.19 -7.23
C LEU A 74 -11.07 4.86 -6.71
N GLY A 75 -11.31 5.07 -5.41
CA GLY A 75 -12.52 4.59 -4.73
C GLY A 75 -12.43 3.13 -4.28
N SER A 76 -13.31 2.74 -3.35
CA SER A 76 -13.27 1.44 -2.64
C SER A 76 -13.35 0.21 -3.54
N GLU A 77 -13.96 0.35 -4.72
CA GLU A 77 -14.15 -0.72 -5.72
C GLU A 77 -12.86 -1.07 -6.48
N HIS A 78 -11.85 -0.22 -6.44
CA HIS A 78 -10.62 -0.39 -7.20
C HIS A 78 -9.42 -0.59 -6.30
N ARG A 79 -8.62 -1.62 -6.61
CA ARG A 79 -7.39 -1.95 -5.89
C ARG A 79 -6.25 -2.12 -6.87
N ALA A 80 -5.07 -1.64 -6.47
CA ALA A 80 -3.84 -2.05 -7.13
C ALA A 80 -3.56 -3.52 -6.81
N ASP A 81 -3.09 -4.25 -7.81
CA ASP A 81 -2.51 -5.56 -7.59
C ASP A 81 -1.15 -5.46 -6.90
N TYR A 82 -0.60 -6.61 -6.53
CA TYR A 82 0.71 -6.67 -5.88
C TYR A 82 1.81 -6.06 -6.76
N ALA A 83 1.78 -6.30 -8.08
CA ALA A 83 2.79 -5.85 -9.01
C ALA A 83 2.83 -4.32 -9.12
N GLY A 84 1.67 -3.68 -9.20
CA GLY A 84 1.51 -2.23 -9.23
C GLY A 84 2.02 -1.56 -7.95
N ILE A 85 1.67 -2.11 -6.79
CA ILE A 85 2.16 -1.60 -5.50
C ILE A 85 3.69 -1.75 -5.38
N GLU A 86 4.25 -2.89 -5.77
CA GLU A 86 5.70 -3.07 -5.73
C GLU A 86 6.43 -2.16 -6.73
N ALA A 87 5.87 -1.95 -7.92
CA ALA A 87 6.42 -1.02 -8.90
C ALA A 87 6.43 0.41 -8.35
N ALA A 88 5.34 0.85 -7.71
CA ALA A 88 5.26 2.15 -7.06
C ALA A 88 6.24 2.27 -5.90
N ARG A 89 6.35 1.25 -5.05
CA ARG A 89 7.29 1.22 -3.92
C ARG A 89 8.74 1.37 -4.40
N ARG A 90 9.14 0.56 -5.39
CA ARG A 90 10.49 0.64 -5.98
C ARG A 90 10.74 2.01 -6.60
N PHE A 91 9.76 2.59 -7.28
CA PHE A 91 9.87 3.94 -7.82
C PHE A 91 10.09 5.00 -6.72
N CYS A 92 9.34 4.92 -5.62
CA CYS A 92 9.49 5.86 -4.50
C CYS A 92 10.87 5.78 -3.84
N LEU A 93 11.44 4.58 -3.78
CA LEU A 93 12.77 4.32 -3.21
C LEU A 93 13.91 4.58 -4.20
N ALA A 94 13.64 4.53 -5.51
CA ALA A 94 14.64 4.85 -6.51
C ALA A 94 14.96 6.35 -6.50
N ALA A 95 16.23 6.67 -6.70
CA ALA A 95 16.69 8.05 -6.88
C ALA A 95 16.47 8.58 -8.32
N SER A 96 15.81 7.81 -9.18
CA SER A 96 15.70 8.07 -10.62
C SER A 96 14.29 7.83 -11.16
N GLY A 97 13.95 8.56 -12.23
CA GLY A 97 12.63 8.50 -12.87
C GLY A 97 11.74 9.71 -12.55
N ARG A 98 10.84 10.04 -13.49
CA ARG A 98 9.89 11.16 -13.35
C ARG A 98 8.52 10.70 -12.86
N GLU A 99 8.01 9.60 -13.41
CA GLU A 99 6.67 9.09 -13.13
C GLU A 99 6.59 7.56 -13.33
N LYS A 100 5.64 6.92 -12.63
CA LYS A 100 5.29 5.51 -12.80
C LYS A 100 3.79 5.27 -12.60
N THR A 101 3.21 4.41 -13.43
CA THR A 101 1.84 3.89 -13.26
C THR A 101 1.76 2.88 -12.12
N VAL A 102 0.77 3.06 -11.25
CA VAL A 102 0.51 2.18 -10.09
C VAL A 102 -0.68 1.25 -10.36
N ALA A 103 -1.85 1.82 -10.66
CA ALA A 103 -3.06 1.06 -10.99
C ALA A 103 -4.00 1.91 -11.83
N GLY A 104 -4.37 1.42 -13.02
CA GLY A 104 -5.25 2.13 -13.95
C GLY A 104 -4.75 3.57 -14.21
N ARG A 105 -5.48 4.55 -13.68
CA ARG A 105 -5.22 5.99 -13.81
C ARG A 105 -4.39 6.60 -12.66
N VAL A 106 -3.99 5.83 -11.65
CA VAL A 106 -3.10 6.34 -10.60
C VAL A 106 -1.65 6.34 -11.09
N ARG A 107 -1.00 7.49 -10.92
CA ARG A 107 0.42 7.71 -11.18
C ARG A 107 1.12 8.15 -9.91
N VAL A 108 2.37 7.73 -9.75
CA VAL A 108 3.30 8.28 -8.77
C VAL A 108 4.39 9.04 -9.51
N SER A 109 4.65 10.28 -9.11
CA SER A 109 5.67 11.15 -9.70
C SER A 109 6.58 11.73 -8.64
N ARG A 110 7.83 12.01 -8.99
CA ARG A 110 8.78 12.68 -8.09
C ARG A 110 8.80 14.17 -8.38
N ARG A 111 8.69 15.01 -7.35
CA ARG A 111 8.73 16.47 -7.54
C ARG A 111 10.18 16.95 -7.57
N ALA A 112 10.59 17.62 -8.65
CA ALA A 112 11.96 18.13 -8.79
C ALA A 112 12.32 19.09 -7.64
N GLY A 113 13.51 18.91 -7.05
CA GLY A 113 14.04 19.77 -5.99
C GLY A 113 13.42 19.59 -4.59
N ARG A 114 12.43 18.69 -4.42
CA ARG A 114 11.87 18.36 -3.10
C ARG A 114 11.96 16.86 -2.86
N ARG A 115 12.24 16.44 -1.61
CA ARG A 115 12.15 15.04 -1.17
C ARG A 115 10.68 14.61 -1.03
N LEU A 116 9.88 14.85 -2.05
CA LEU A 116 8.46 14.57 -2.08
C LEU A 116 8.12 13.76 -3.32
N PHE A 117 7.26 12.76 -3.16
CA PHE A 117 6.59 12.10 -4.28
C PHE A 117 5.10 12.33 -4.21
N LYS A 118 4.48 12.49 -5.36
CA LYS A 118 3.07 12.81 -5.53
C LYS A 118 2.35 11.64 -6.17
N LEU A 119 1.34 11.12 -5.50
CA LEU A 119 0.37 10.19 -6.08
C LEU A 119 -0.84 10.99 -6.57
N LEU A 120 -1.30 10.74 -7.78
CA LEU A 120 -2.42 11.46 -8.37
C LEU A 120 -3.22 10.59 -9.35
N VAL A 121 -4.48 10.93 -9.56
CA VAL A 121 -5.32 10.37 -10.62
C VAL A 121 -5.10 11.20 -11.89
N THR A 122 -4.79 10.57 -13.01
CA THR A 122 -4.79 11.19 -14.34
C THR A 122 -6.14 11.01 -15.01
N GLU A 123 -6.54 11.93 -15.87
CA GLU A 123 -7.76 11.80 -16.68
C GLU A 123 -7.71 10.59 -17.61
#